data_AF-A0A251RLE9-F1
#
_entry.id   AF-A0A251RLE9-F1
#
_cell.length_a   1.000
_cell.length_b   1.000
_cell.length_c   1.000
_cell.angle_alpha   90.00
_cell.angle_beta   90.00
_cell.angle_gamma   90.00
#
_symmetry.space_group_name_H-M   'P 1'
#
loop_
_entity.id
_entity.type
_entity.pdbx_description
1 polymer ?
#
loop_
_entity_poly.entity_id
_entity_poly.type
_entity_poly.pdbx_seq_one_letter_code
_entity_poly.pdbx_strand_id
1 'polypeptide(L)'
;MSSHFVYVSTWWKNLHVLNKLLSARDRIVKGYFWILAVYFEPQHSESRIFLMKICNLQVILDDTYDNYGTYEELQIFTKAIQKWSISCMDMLPEYMKLIYQEILNVYKEAEDLLEKKGNTYRLCYTKQMVKEYTQNLLIEAKWVNQRYIPTFEEYMSVAIVYVGYPLMIMLS
;
A
#
# COMPACT_ATOMS: atom_id res chain seq x y z
N MET A 1 21.91 -10.85 -9.13
CA MET A 1 20.61 -10.31 -8.67
C MET A 1 19.57 -11.40 -8.77
N SER A 2 18.74 -11.59 -7.75
CA SER A 2 17.71 -12.64 -7.75
C SER A 2 16.63 -12.36 -8.82
N SER A 3 16.03 -13.41 -9.39
CA SER A 3 14.94 -13.29 -10.37
C SER A 3 13.74 -12.49 -9.85
N HIS A 4 13.43 -12.63 -8.55
CA HIS A 4 12.35 -11.90 -7.88
C HIS A 4 12.57 -10.38 -7.86
N PHE A 5 13.80 -9.93 -7.59
CA PHE A 5 14.12 -8.50 -7.58
C PHE A 5 13.92 -7.89 -8.97
N VAL A 6 14.37 -8.58 -10.02
CA VAL A 6 14.23 -8.11 -11.41
C VAL A 6 12.75 -8.03 -11.79
N TYR A 7 11.95 -9.03 -11.42
CA TYR A 7 10.51 -9.03 -11.66
C TYR A 7 9.81 -7.84 -11.01
N VAL A 8 10.01 -7.63 -9.70
CA VAL A 8 9.36 -6.51 -8.98
C VAL A 8 9.91 -5.15 -9.41
N SER A 9 11.21 -5.05 -9.70
CA SER A 9 11.81 -3.82 -10.24
C SER A 9 11.24 -3.45 -11.61
N THR A 10 10.95 -4.44 -12.46
CA THR A 10 10.32 -4.22 -13.76
C THR A 10 8.87 -3.78 -13.60
N TRP A 11 8.11 -4.46 -12.73
CA TRP A 11 6.75 -4.06 -12.38
C TRP A 11 6.66 -2.61 -11.89
N TRP A 12 7.56 -2.22 -10.98
CA TRP A 12 7.61 -0.86 -10.44
C TRP A 12 8.04 0.19 -11.45
N LYS A 13 9.03 -0.12 -12.30
CA LYS A 13 9.39 0.76 -13.42
C LYS A 13 8.21 0.99 -14.35
N ASN A 14 7.46 -0.07 -14.67
CA ASN A 14 6.26 0.06 -15.49
C ASN A 14 5.21 0.93 -14.80
N LEU A 15 5.00 0.77 -13.49
CA LEU A 15 4.11 1.62 -12.71
C LEU A 15 4.52 3.10 -12.76
N HIS A 16 5.81 3.40 -12.58
CA HIS A 16 6.34 4.76 -12.67
C HIS A 16 6.19 5.36 -14.07
N VAL A 17 6.50 4.58 -15.10
CA VAL A 17 6.44 5.01 -16.51
C VAL A 17 5.00 5.23 -16.95
N LEU A 18 4.09 4.31 -16.61
CA LEU A 18 2.67 4.41 -16.95
C LEU A 18 2.01 5.58 -16.21
N ASN A 19 2.42 5.84 -14.98
CA ASN A 19 1.65 6.75 -14.15
C ASN A 19 2.18 8.19 -14.13
N LYS A 20 3.38 8.47 -14.70
CA LYS A 20 4.13 9.73 -14.45
C LYS A 20 4.06 10.17 -12.97
N LEU A 21 3.89 9.20 -12.07
CA LEU A 21 3.44 9.48 -10.72
C LEU A 21 4.55 10.30 -10.07
N LEU A 22 4.16 11.54 -9.76
CA LEU A 22 4.67 12.44 -8.73
C LEU A 22 5.80 11.80 -7.93
N SER A 23 6.98 12.45 -7.89
CA SER A 23 8.27 12.12 -7.28
C SER A 23 8.27 11.19 -6.04
N ALA A 24 7.61 10.04 -6.13
CA ALA A 24 7.42 9.10 -5.07
C ALA A 24 8.77 8.47 -4.81
N ARG A 25 9.09 8.28 -3.54
CA ARG A 25 10.43 7.90 -3.12
C ARG A 25 10.74 6.52 -3.70
N ASP A 26 11.67 6.45 -4.66
CA ASP A 26 12.15 5.17 -5.17
C ASP A 26 12.98 4.47 -4.08
N ARG A 27 12.35 3.49 -3.43
CA ARG A 27 12.96 2.71 -2.34
C ARG A 27 13.10 1.24 -2.69
N ILE A 28 13.01 0.84 -3.97
CA ILE A 28 12.93 -0.57 -4.34
C ILE A 28 14.08 -1.43 -3.82
N VAL A 29 15.31 -0.92 -3.87
CA VAL A 29 16.49 -1.67 -3.41
C VAL A 29 16.45 -1.84 -1.89
N LYS A 30 16.11 -0.78 -1.16
CA LYS A 30 15.99 -0.81 0.32
C LYS A 30 14.82 -1.68 0.77
N GLY A 31 13.68 -1.56 0.10
CA GLY A 31 12.50 -2.39 0.36
C GLY A 31 12.79 -3.87 0.13
N TYR A 32 13.46 -4.22 -0.98
CA TYR A 32 13.87 -5.61 -1.23
C TYR A 32 14.76 -6.16 -0.12
N PHE A 33 15.73 -5.36 0.35
CA PHE A 33 16.59 -5.75 1.46
C PHE A 33 15.80 -6.00 2.75
N TRP A 34 14.84 -5.13 3.09
CA TRP A 34 13.96 -5.33 4.25
C TRP A 34 13.11 -6.60 4.11
N ILE A 35 12.52 -6.86 2.94
CA ILE A 35 11.70 -8.06 2.72
C ILE A 35 12.54 -9.33 2.82
N LEU A 36 13.77 -9.33 2.31
CA LEU A 36 14.69 -10.45 2.48
C LEU A 36 15.01 -10.73 3.95
N ALA A 37 15.06 -9.71 4.80
CA ALA A 37 15.29 -9.89 6.23
C ALA A 37 14.09 -10.52 6.95
N VAL A 38 12.87 -10.41 6.41
CA VAL A 38 11.67 -11.04 6.99
C VAL A 38 11.70 -12.56 6.74
N TYR A 39 11.98 -13.00 5.50
CA TYR A 39 12.18 -14.41 5.17
C TYR A 39 12.98 -14.55 3.87
N PHE A 40 14.16 -15.16 3.95
CA PHE A 40 15.08 -15.33 2.82
C PHE A 40 14.96 -16.71 2.14
N GLU A 41 14.26 -17.66 2.77
CA GLU A 41 14.21 -19.05 2.37
C GLU A 41 13.48 -19.21 1.01
N PRO A 42 13.92 -20.14 0.14
CA PRO A 42 13.35 -20.30 -1.20
C PRO A 42 11.84 -20.53 -1.23
N GLN A 43 11.29 -21.24 -0.23
CA GLN A 43 9.87 -21.57 -0.13
C GLN A 43 8.93 -20.36 -0.01
N HIS A 44 9.46 -19.19 0.38
CA HIS A 44 8.68 -17.95 0.54
C HIS A 44 8.83 -16.99 -0.65
N SER A 45 9.22 -17.48 -1.83
CA SER A 45 9.42 -16.67 -3.03
C SER A 45 8.20 -15.83 -3.41
N GLU A 46 7.03 -16.45 -3.47
CA GLU A 46 5.77 -15.77 -3.82
C GLU A 46 5.35 -14.76 -2.75
N SER A 47 5.47 -15.12 -1.47
CA SER A 47 5.20 -14.21 -0.36
C SER A 47 6.09 -12.97 -0.42
N ARG A 48 7.38 -13.13 -0.78
CA ARG A 48 8.31 -11.98 -0.93
C ARG A 48 7.89 -11.05 -2.05
N ILE A 49 7.45 -11.59 -3.19
CA ILE A 49 6.97 -10.77 -4.32
C ILE A 49 5.75 -9.96 -3.88
N PHE A 50 4.77 -10.62 -3.26
CA PHE A 50 3.55 -9.97 -2.79
C PHE A 50 3.85 -8.89 -1.74
N LEU A 51 4.63 -9.23 -0.70
CA LEU A 51 5.02 -8.29 0.35
C LEU A 51 5.79 -7.10 -0.22
N MET A 52 6.70 -7.32 -1.17
CA MET A 52 7.43 -6.23 -1.81
C MET A 52 6.52 -5.30 -2.64
N LYS A 53 5.52 -5.84 -3.35
CA LYS A 53 4.51 -5.02 -4.04
C LYS A 53 3.67 -4.21 -3.05
N ILE A 54 3.24 -4.81 -1.94
CA ILE A 54 2.46 -4.11 -0.89
C ILE A 54 3.28 -2.99 -0.25
N CYS A 55 4.55 -3.23 0.13
CA CYS A 55 5.38 -2.18 0.72
C CYS A 55 5.62 -1.01 -0.24
N ASN A 56 5.80 -1.30 -1.53
CA ASN A 56 5.91 -0.26 -2.55
C ASN A 56 4.60 0.54 -2.69
N LEU A 57 3.44 -0.11 -2.63
CA LEU A 57 2.14 0.57 -2.60
C LEU A 57 1.96 1.41 -1.33
N GLN A 58 2.44 0.94 -0.17
CA GLN A 58 2.43 1.75 1.07
C GLN A 58 3.23 3.04 0.90
N VAL A 59 4.41 2.99 0.29
CA VAL A 59 5.21 4.20 0.02
C VAL A 59 4.46 5.17 -0.90
N ILE A 60 3.78 4.66 -1.93
CA ILE A 60 2.96 5.49 -2.82
C ILE A 60 1.81 6.14 -2.03
N LEU A 61 1.12 5.37 -1.19
CA LEU A 61 0.03 5.87 -0.36
C LEU A 61 0.53 6.96 0.59
N ASP A 62 1.59 6.69 1.34
CA ASP A 62 2.24 7.65 2.24
C ASP A 62 2.58 8.96 1.52
N ASP A 63 3.31 8.88 0.41
CA ASP A 63 3.68 10.06 -0.38
C ASP A 63 2.45 10.81 -0.92
N THR A 64 1.38 10.09 -1.30
CA THR A 64 0.13 10.68 -1.78
C THR A 64 -0.59 11.46 -0.68
N TYR A 65 -0.69 10.91 0.53
CA TYR A 65 -1.37 11.56 1.64
C TYR A 65 -0.57 12.73 2.22
N ASP A 66 0.76 12.65 2.20
CA ASP A 66 1.63 13.67 2.79
C ASP A 66 1.89 14.87 1.86
N ASN A 67 2.06 14.63 0.56
CA ASN A 67 2.68 15.63 -0.32
C ASN A 67 1.85 16.01 -1.55
N TYR A 68 0.85 15.21 -1.93
CA TYR A 68 0.23 15.35 -3.26
C TYR A 68 -1.28 15.52 -3.26
N GLY A 69 -2.00 14.72 -2.48
CA GLY A 69 -3.46 14.77 -2.44
C GLY A 69 -3.95 15.99 -1.68
N THR A 70 -4.95 16.68 -2.23
CA THR A 70 -5.73 17.63 -1.43
C THR A 70 -6.58 16.88 -0.41
N TYR A 71 -6.90 17.50 0.73
CA TYR A 71 -7.65 16.82 1.78
C TYR A 71 -9.01 16.28 1.27
N GLU A 72 -9.69 17.02 0.40
CA GLU A 72 -10.95 16.61 -0.24
C GLU A 72 -10.77 15.37 -1.13
N GLU A 73 -9.70 15.32 -1.94
CA GLU A 73 -9.38 14.14 -2.77
C GLU A 73 -9.04 12.93 -1.89
N LEU A 74 -8.25 13.12 -0.83
CA LEU A 74 -7.88 12.07 0.11
C LEU A 74 -9.10 11.47 0.82
N GLN A 75 -10.14 12.26 1.11
CA GLN A 75 -11.40 11.76 1.65
C GLN A 75 -12.12 10.84 0.66
N ILE A 76 -12.18 11.22 -0.63
CA ILE A 76 -12.82 10.40 -1.67
C ILE A 76 -12.02 9.12 -1.89
N PHE A 77 -10.69 9.22 -1.95
CA PHE A 77 -9.78 8.09 -2.09
C PHE A 77 -9.90 7.10 -0.93
N THR A 78 -9.87 7.58 0.31
CA THR A 78 -10.05 6.74 1.49
C THR A 78 -11.39 6.01 1.44
N LYS A 79 -12.48 6.69 1.07
CA LYS A 79 -13.80 6.05 0.91
C LYS A 79 -13.80 4.97 -0.17
N ALA A 80 -13.08 5.16 -1.27
CA ALA A 80 -12.92 4.14 -2.31
C ALA A 80 -12.22 2.88 -1.76
N ILE A 81 -11.11 3.06 -1.03
CA ILE A 81 -10.40 1.96 -0.35
C ILE A 81 -11.31 1.23 0.66
N GLN A 82 -12.12 1.96 1.43
CA GLN A 82 -13.06 1.33 2.37
C GLN A 82 -14.10 0.45 1.65
N LYS A 83 -14.59 0.89 0.49
CA LYS A 83 -15.54 0.12 -0.33
C LYS A 83 -14.87 -1.06 -1.05
N TRP A 84 -13.61 -0.90 -1.47
CA TRP A 84 -12.83 -1.92 -2.18
C TRP A 84 -13.55 -2.46 -3.43
N SER A 85 -14.10 -1.55 -4.25
CA SER A 85 -14.84 -1.91 -5.47
C SER A 85 -14.34 -1.13 -6.68
N ILE A 86 -14.31 -1.79 -7.84
CA ILE A 86 -13.92 -1.20 -9.13
C ILE A 86 -14.85 -0.05 -9.54
N SER A 87 -16.10 -0.08 -9.09
CA SER A 87 -17.08 1.00 -9.34
C SER A 87 -16.70 2.33 -8.69
N CYS A 88 -15.71 2.35 -7.79
CA CYS A 88 -15.25 3.58 -7.17
C CYS A 88 -14.26 4.37 -8.03
N MET A 89 -13.74 3.79 -9.12
CA MET A 89 -12.73 4.44 -9.97
C MET A 89 -13.23 5.75 -10.59
N ASP A 90 -14.48 5.80 -11.03
CA ASP A 90 -15.02 6.97 -11.75
C ASP A 90 -15.08 8.24 -10.87
N MET A 91 -15.06 8.07 -9.55
CA MET A 91 -15.09 9.19 -8.59
C MET A 91 -13.69 9.74 -8.26
N LEU A 92 -12.62 9.05 -8.65
CA LEU A 92 -11.25 9.41 -8.29
C LEU A 92 -10.62 10.35 -9.34
N PRO A 93 -9.72 11.26 -8.93
CA PRO A 93 -8.81 11.93 -9.85
C PRO A 93 -7.97 10.93 -10.64
N GLU A 94 -7.54 11.30 -11.85
CA GLU A 94 -6.88 10.37 -12.78
C GLU A 94 -5.62 9.71 -12.19
N TYR A 95 -4.78 10.47 -11.47
CA TYR A 95 -3.58 9.92 -10.83
C TYR A 95 -3.91 8.94 -9.71
N MET A 96 -4.99 9.19 -8.94
CA MET A 96 -5.46 8.31 -7.88
C MET A 96 -6.14 7.05 -8.43
N LYS A 97 -6.79 7.12 -9.60
CA LYS A 97 -7.33 5.93 -10.28
C LYS A 97 -6.23 4.91 -10.54
N LEU A 98 -5.07 5.37 -11.01
CA LEU A 98 -3.93 4.50 -11.32
C LEU A 98 -3.41 3.79 -10.06
N ILE A 99 -3.27 4.53 -8.94
CA ILE A 99 -2.87 3.95 -7.65
C ILE A 99 -3.91 2.92 -7.20
N TYR A 100 -5.20 3.29 -7.24
CA TYR A 100 -6.29 2.43 -6.80
C TYR A 100 -6.41 1.16 -7.65
N GLN A 101 -6.30 1.29 -8.97
CA GLN A 101 -6.31 0.17 -9.89
C GLN A 101 -5.16 -0.79 -9.60
N GLU A 102 -3.96 -0.27 -9.32
CA GLU A 102 -2.83 -1.12 -9.00
C GLU A 102 -3.01 -1.87 -7.67
N ILE A 103 -3.58 -1.23 -6.66
CA ILE A 103 -3.96 -1.91 -5.41
C ILE A 103 -4.90 -3.08 -5.73
N LEU A 104 -5.94 -2.87 -6.53
CA LEU A 104 -6.86 -3.95 -6.91
C LEU A 104 -6.17 -5.07 -7.69
N ASN A 105 -5.28 -4.74 -8.63
CA ASN A 105 -4.53 -5.69 -9.43
C ASN A 105 -3.63 -6.58 -8.56
N VAL A 106 -2.85 -5.99 -7.65
CA VAL A 106 -1.95 -6.71 -6.75
C VAL A 106 -2.71 -7.70 -5.87
N TYR A 107 -3.87 -7.30 -5.35
CA TYR A 107 -4.71 -8.19 -4.55
C TYR A 107 -5.38 -9.29 -5.38
N LYS A 108 -5.75 -9.00 -6.63
CA LYS A 108 -6.29 -10.01 -7.54
C LYS A 108 -5.24 -11.07 -7.90
N GLU A 109 -4.02 -10.65 -8.22
CA GLU A 109 -2.90 -11.57 -8.45
C GLU A 109 -2.64 -12.46 -7.24
N ALA A 110 -2.70 -11.90 -6.03
CA ALA A 110 -2.53 -12.67 -4.80
C ALA A 110 -3.70 -13.64 -4.55
N GLU A 111 -4.93 -13.26 -4.91
CA GLU A 111 -6.11 -14.12 -4.83
C GLU A 111 -5.98 -15.32 -5.74
N ASP A 112 -5.62 -15.10 -7.01
CA ASP A 112 -5.39 -16.16 -8.00
C ASP A 112 -4.28 -17.15 -7.56
N LEU A 113 -3.26 -16.66 -6.85
CA LEU A 113 -2.19 -17.48 -6.29
C LEU A 113 -2.64 -18.30 -5.06
N LEU A 114 -3.45 -17.69 -4.19
CA LEU A 114 -3.89 -18.32 -2.93
C LEU A 114 -5.09 -19.24 -3.10
N GLU A 115 -5.93 -19.02 -4.12
CA GLU A 115 -7.05 -19.89 -4.47
C GLU A 115 -6.54 -21.30 -4.78
N LYS A 116 -5.45 -21.41 -5.55
CA LYS A 116 -4.77 -22.69 -5.85
C LYS A 116 -4.28 -23.43 -4.60
N LYS A 117 -4.10 -22.72 -3.48
CA LYS A 117 -3.60 -23.24 -2.19
C LYS A 117 -4.68 -23.33 -1.11
N GLY A 118 -5.93 -22.95 -1.41
CA GLY A 118 -7.03 -22.93 -0.43
C GLY A 118 -6.85 -21.92 0.71
N ASN A 119 -6.03 -20.88 0.52
CA ASN A 119 -5.61 -19.95 1.59
C ASN A 119 -6.10 -18.50 1.38
N THR A 120 -7.18 -18.31 0.62
CA THR A 120 -7.72 -16.98 0.26
C THR A 120 -8.16 -16.14 1.46
N TYR A 121 -8.57 -16.79 2.57
CA TYR A 121 -8.96 -16.11 3.81
C TYR A 121 -7.89 -15.16 4.37
N ARG A 122 -6.60 -15.41 4.07
CA ARG A 122 -5.48 -14.54 4.46
C ARG A 122 -5.59 -13.14 3.85
N LEU A 123 -6.17 -13.03 2.65
CA LEU A 123 -6.35 -11.74 1.99
C LEU A 123 -7.35 -10.85 2.72
N CYS A 124 -8.36 -11.42 3.38
CA CYS A 124 -9.32 -10.64 4.15
C CYS A 124 -8.63 -9.79 5.24
N TYR A 125 -7.68 -10.39 5.96
CA TYR A 125 -6.89 -9.68 6.97
C TYR A 125 -6.06 -8.56 6.36
N THR A 126 -5.35 -8.85 5.27
CA THR A 126 -4.49 -7.85 4.61
C THR A 126 -5.30 -6.69 4.00
N LYS A 127 -6.49 -6.96 3.45
CA LYS A 127 -7.43 -5.93 2.97
C LYS A 127 -7.88 -5.04 4.13
N GLN A 128 -8.21 -5.63 5.28
CA GLN A 128 -8.63 -4.88 6.46
C GLN A 128 -7.51 -3.98 6.99
N MET A 129 -6.27 -4.47 7.02
CA MET A 129 -5.11 -3.68 7.44
C MET A 129 -4.84 -2.50 6.50
N VAL A 130 -4.97 -2.67 5.18
CA VAL A 130 -4.85 -1.53 4.24
C VAL A 130 -5.97 -0.50 4.44
N LYS A 131 -7.19 -0.96 4.74
CA LYS A 131 -8.29 -0.07 5.09
C LYS A 131 -8.00 0.73 6.37
N GLU A 132 -7.45 0.09 7.39
CA GLU A 132 -7.09 0.75 8.65
C GLU A 132 -5.92 1.72 8.45
N TYR A 133 -4.89 1.30 7.70
CA TYR A 133 -3.74 2.12 7.35
C TYR A 133 -4.16 3.42 6.64
N THR A 134 -5.01 3.32 5.60
CA THR A 134 -5.51 4.49 4.85
C THR A 134 -6.43 5.40 5.67
N GLN A 135 -7.16 4.87 6.65
CA GLN A 135 -7.91 5.69 7.61
C GLN A 135 -6.99 6.52 8.51
N ASN A 136 -5.91 5.91 9.00
CA ASN A 136 -4.93 6.60 9.85
C ASN A 136 -4.18 7.69 9.07
N LEU A 137 -3.79 7.42 7.82
CA LEU A 137 -3.25 8.45 6.92
C LEU A 137 -4.22 9.63 6.75
N LEU A 138 -5.52 9.37 6.61
CA LEU A 138 -6.52 10.44 6.50
C LEU A 138 -6.65 11.28 7.78
N ILE A 139 -6.53 10.64 8.96
CA ILE A 139 -6.55 11.34 10.25
C ILE A 139 -5.35 12.28 10.37
N GLU A 140 -4.16 11.83 9.99
CA GLU A 140 -2.95 12.67 9.98
C GLU A 140 -3.10 13.83 9.00
N ALA A 141 -3.53 13.56 7.76
CA ALA A 141 -3.80 14.61 6.77
C ALA A 141 -4.84 15.62 7.28
N LYS A 142 -5.85 15.17 8.04
CA LYS A 142 -6.82 16.05 8.69
C LYS A 142 -6.17 16.96 9.73
N TRP A 143 -5.30 16.42 10.58
CA TRP A 143 -4.59 17.21 11.58
C TRP A 143 -3.74 18.30 10.94
N VAL A 144 -2.99 17.95 9.89
CA VAL A 144 -2.19 18.91 9.11
C VAL A 144 -3.08 20.00 8.50
N ASN A 145 -4.18 19.60 7.83
CA ASN A 145 -5.11 20.53 7.19
C ASN A 145 -5.78 21.50 8.18
N GLN A 146 -6.10 21.01 9.38
CA GLN A 146 -6.73 21.81 10.45
C GLN A 146 -5.71 22.55 11.33
N ARG A 147 -4.40 22.36 11.11
CA ARG A 147 -3.32 22.81 12.00
C ARG A 147 -3.53 22.39 13.45
N TYR A 148 -4.12 21.21 13.63
CA TYR A 148 -4.38 20.62 14.93
C TYR A 148 -3.13 19.92 15.43
N ILE A 149 -2.78 20.15 16.68
CA ILE A 149 -1.70 19.45 17.37
C ILE A 149 -2.35 18.39 18.25
N PRO A 150 -2.21 17.09 17.93
CA PRO A 150 -2.79 16.02 18.73
C PRO A 150 -2.13 15.91 20.10
N THR A 151 -2.87 15.37 21.06
CA THR A 151 -2.26 14.89 22.30
C THR A 151 -1.33 13.71 22.02
N PHE A 152 -0.45 13.40 22.98
CA PHE A 152 0.44 12.24 22.85
C PHE A 152 -0.35 10.94 22.63
N GLU A 153 -1.44 10.72 23.35
CA GLU A 153 -2.27 9.52 23.23
C GLU A 153 -2.95 9.41 21.86
N GLU A 154 -3.52 10.51 21.37
CA GLU A 154 -4.12 10.59 20.03
C GLU A 154 -3.08 10.28 18.96
N TYR A 155 -1.92 10.96 19.01
CA TYR A 155 -0.83 10.73 18.07
C TYR A 155 -0.38 9.29 18.08
N MET A 156 -0.12 8.70 19.25
CA MET A 156 0.37 7.33 19.35
C MET A 156 -0.62 6.31 18.80
N SER A 157 -1.93 6.51 19.02
CA SER A 157 -2.95 5.61 18.48
C SER A 157 -2.94 5.54 16.94
N VAL A 158 -2.63 6.65 16.28
CA VAL A 158 -2.54 6.74 14.81
C VAL A 158 -1.16 6.29 14.33
N ALA A 159 -0.11 6.77 14.96
CA ALA A 159 1.28 6.52 14.58
C ALA A 159 1.61 5.02 14.55
N ILE A 160 1.16 4.24 15.54
CA ILE A 160 1.43 2.79 15.62
C ILE A 160 0.93 2.04 14.39
N VAL A 161 -0.26 2.38 13.89
CA VAL A 161 -0.84 1.76 12.70
C VAL A 161 -0.18 2.32 11.43
N TYR A 162 0.10 3.62 11.43
CA TYR A 162 0.78 4.33 10.35
C TYR A 162 2.21 3.83 10.08
N VAL A 163 2.97 3.33 11.07
CA VAL A 163 4.32 2.80 10.77
C VAL A 163 4.27 1.58 9.82
N GLY A 164 3.11 0.95 9.62
CA GLY A 164 2.91 -0.11 8.64
C GLY A 164 3.51 -1.47 9.04
N TYR A 165 4.20 -1.56 10.18
CA TYR A 165 4.70 -2.82 10.74
C TYR A 165 3.61 -3.87 11.00
N PRO A 166 2.40 -3.52 11.52
CA PRO A 166 1.34 -4.51 11.67
C PRO A 166 0.96 -5.18 10.34
N LEU A 167 0.92 -4.41 9.24
CA LEU A 167 0.67 -4.95 7.90
C LEU A 167 1.80 -5.89 7.47
N MET A 168 3.07 -5.52 7.71
CA MET A 168 4.21 -6.36 7.34
C MET A 168 4.26 -7.68 8.12
N ILE A 169 3.96 -7.66 9.42
CA ILE A 169 3.95 -8.86 10.28
C ILE A 169 2.81 -9.82 9.88
N MET A 170 1.65 -9.31 9.48
CA MET A 170 0.55 -10.16 9.04
C MET A 170 0.78 -10.82 7.67
N LEU A 171 1.74 -10.30 6.90
CA LEU A 171 2.12 -10.78 5.57
C LEU A 171 3.31 -11.76 5.59
N SER A 172 3.93 -11.98 6.76
CA SER A 172 4.99 -12.98 6.99
C SER A 172 4.43 -14.30 7.46
#